data_AF-A0A960DV11-F1
#
_entry.id   AF-A0A960DV11-F1
#
_cell.length_a   1.000
_cell.length_b   1.000
_cell.length_c   1.000
_cell.angle_alpha   90.00
_cell.angle_beta   90.00
_cell.angle_gamma   90.00
#
_symmetry.space_group_name_H-M   'P 1'
#
loop_
_entity.id
_entity.type
_entity.pdbx_description
1 polymer ?
#
loop_
_entity_poly.entity_id
_entity_poly.type
_entity_poly.pdbx_seq_one_letter_code
_entity_poly.pdbx_strand_id
1 'polypeptide(L)'
;MTRQFEGKVALITGAGSGIGRATALAVAAQPTTTLPTDLGPSLSYVDVDVTEALGLDGNGRMRVPTGPGIGIAPVDDHLRAVTVERVDLRP
;
A
#
# COMPACT_ATOMS: atom_id res chain seq x y z
N MET A 1 -2.49 21.38 9.26
CA MET A 1 -1.61 21.05 8.12
C MET A 1 -2.41 21.35 6.85
N THR A 2 -2.63 22.63 6.51
CA THR A 2 -3.95 22.98 5.96
C THR A 2 -3.99 23.79 4.65
N ARG A 3 -2.88 23.99 3.92
CA ARG A 3 -2.94 24.64 2.57
C ARG A 3 -1.92 24.18 1.52
N GLN A 4 -0.99 23.27 1.83
CA GLN A 4 0.13 22.98 0.92
C GLN A 4 -0.27 22.31 -0.42
N PHE A 5 -1.45 21.68 -0.46
CA PHE A 5 -1.95 20.90 -1.61
C PHE A 5 -3.26 21.44 -2.21
N GLU A 6 -3.72 22.61 -1.79
CA GLU A 6 -4.95 23.21 -2.32
C GLU A 6 -4.79 23.56 -3.81
N GLY A 7 -5.77 23.16 -4.63
CA GLY A 7 -5.76 23.37 -6.09
C GLY A 7 -4.72 22.53 -6.86
N LYS A 8 -4.02 21.61 -6.19
CA LYS A 8 -3.01 20.74 -6.81
C LYS A 8 -3.58 19.35 -7.07
N VAL A 9 -3.07 18.72 -8.12
CA VAL A 9 -3.30 17.30 -8.40
C VAL A 9 -2.11 16.51 -7.87
N ALA A 10 -2.38 15.49 -7.07
CA ALA A 10 -1.38 14.51 -6.65
C ALA A 10 -1.49 13.26 -7.51
N LEU A 11 -0.40 12.92 -8.19
CA LEU A 11 -0.22 11.62 -8.85
C LEU A 11 0.52 10.70 -7.87
N ILE A 12 -0.02 9.52 -7.65
CA ILE A 12 0.61 8.48 -6.83
C ILE A 12 1.01 7.38 -7.79
N THR A 13 2.30 7.10 -7.79
CA THR A 13 2.91 6.05 -8.58
C THR A 13 3.78 5.18 -7.69
N GLY A 14 3.87 3.91 -8.03
CA GLY A 14 4.72 2.96 -7.31
C GLY A 14 4.16 2.60 -5.94
N ALA A 15 4.07 1.31 -5.71
CA ALA A 15 3.80 0.72 -4.43
C ALA A 15 4.63 -0.56 -4.38
N GLY A 16 5.44 -0.71 -3.35
CA GLY A 16 6.20 -1.95 -3.15
C GLY A 16 5.28 -3.14 -2.87
N SER A 17 5.77 -4.09 -2.07
CA SER A 17 4.91 -5.12 -1.48
C SER A 17 3.76 -4.51 -0.66
N GLY A 18 2.92 -5.34 -0.07
CA GLY A 18 1.71 -4.90 0.64
C GLY A 18 1.92 -3.73 1.61
N ILE A 19 3.06 -3.64 2.30
CA ILE A 19 3.41 -2.51 3.18
C ILE A 19 3.38 -1.17 2.41
N GLY A 20 4.11 -1.10 1.30
CA GLY A 20 4.19 0.10 0.48
C GLY A 20 2.85 0.40 -0.20
N ARG A 21 2.14 -0.64 -0.66
CA ARG A 21 0.83 -0.50 -1.29
C ARG A 21 -0.24 0.03 -0.33
N ALA A 22 -0.32 -0.48 0.89
CA ALA A 22 -1.26 0.03 1.89
C ALA A 22 -0.98 1.51 2.23
N THR A 23 0.30 1.88 2.34
CA THR A 23 0.71 3.26 2.56
C THR A 23 0.26 4.17 1.40
N ALA A 24 0.52 3.75 0.16
CA ALA A 24 0.13 4.50 -1.03
C ALA A 24 -1.40 4.64 -1.15
N LEU A 25 -2.16 3.59 -0.82
CA LEU A 25 -3.62 3.62 -0.81
C LEU A 25 -4.19 4.61 0.21
N ALA A 26 -3.58 4.73 1.39
CA ALA A 26 -4.00 5.72 2.38
C ALA A 26 -3.81 7.17 1.88
N VAL A 27 -2.75 7.41 1.09
CA VAL A 27 -2.54 8.71 0.41
C VAL A 27 -3.54 8.88 -0.74
N ALA A 28 -3.79 7.84 -1.54
CA ALA A 28 -4.74 7.86 -2.67
C ALA A 28 -6.19 8.05 -2.24
N ALA A 29 -6.51 7.78 -0.98
CA ALA A 29 -7.82 8.01 -0.39
C ALA A 29 -8.05 9.45 0.07
N GLN A 30 -7.04 10.34 -0.02
CA GLN A 30 -7.18 11.71 0.42
C GLN A 30 -8.06 12.55 -0.53
N PRO A 31 -8.74 13.60 -0.06
CA PRO A 31 -9.61 14.42 -0.92
C PRO A 31 -8.89 15.10 -2.09
N THR A 32 -7.57 15.31 -2.01
CA THR A 32 -6.76 15.97 -3.05
C THR A 32 -6.29 15.03 -4.17
N THR A 33 -6.49 13.72 -4.02
CA THR A 33 -6.10 12.71 -5.02
C THR A 33 -7.30 12.35 -5.87
N THR A 34 -7.56 13.20 -6.87
CA THR A 34 -8.79 13.16 -7.69
C THR A 34 -8.63 12.43 -9.01
N LEU A 35 -7.40 12.05 -9.38
CA LEU A 35 -7.11 11.28 -10.59
C LEU A 35 -6.82 9.82 -10.25
N PRO A 36 -7.08 8.88 -11.18
CA PRO A 36 -6.67 7.49 -11.03
C PRO A 36 -5.16 7.36 -10.75
N THR A 37 -4.81 6.41 -9.90
CA THR A 37 -3.43 6.05 -9.57
C THR A 37 -3.05 4.75 -10.28
N ASP A 38 -1.76 4.43 -10.35
CA ASP A 38 -1.29 3.15 -10.91
C ASP A 38 -1.38 1.98 -9.91
N LEU A 39 -2.11 2.16 -8.80
CA LEU A 39 -2.23 1.16 -7.74
C LEU A 39 -3.13 0.00 -8.17
N GLY A 40 -2.53 -1.12 -8.52
CA GLY A 40 -3.22 -2.37 -8.84
C GLY A 40 -3.33 -3.34 -7.64
N PRO A 41 -4.14 -4.41 -7.78
CA PRO A 41 -4.23 -5.45 -6.77
C PRO A 41 -2.90 -6.20 -6.68
N SER A 42 -2.60 -6.69 -5.48
CA SER A 42 -1.30 -7.32 -5.15
C SER A 42 -0.95 -8.46 -6.11
N LEU A 43 -1.96 -9.27 -6.44
CA LEU A 43 -1.81 -10.46 -7.27
C LEU A 43 -1.63 -10.17 -8.78
N SER A 44 -1.67 -8.90 -9.19
CA SER A 44 -1.24 -8.51 -10.54
C SER A 44 0.28 -8.45 -10.69
N TYR A 45 1.02 -8.46 -9.59
CA TYR A 45 2.49 -8.31 -9.59
C TYR A 45 3.22 -9.52 -9.02
N VAL A 46 2.64 -10.20 -8.04
CA VAL A 46 3.26 -11.34 -7.33
C VAL A 46 2.21 -12.40 -7.01
N ASP A 47 2.59 -13.67 -7.03
CA ASP A 47 1.68 -14.77 -6.68
C ASP A 47 1.32 -14.78 -5.19
N VAL A 48 2.29 -14.43 -4.35
CA VAL A 48 2.15 -14.32 -2.89
C VAL A 48 2.82 -13.03 -2.44
N ASP A 49 2.05 -12.14 -1.80
CA ASP A 49 2.57 -10.90 -1.22
C ASP A 49 3.08 -11.15 0.21
N VAL A 50 3.95 -10.27 0.71
CA VAL A 50 4.48 -10.33 2.09
C VAL A 50 3.42 -9.98 3.13
N THR A 51 2.27 -9.44 2.73
CA THR A 51 1.08 -9.21 3.57
C THR A 51 -0.10 -10.04 3.06
N GLU A 52 -1.25 -9.97 3.74
CA GLU A 52 -2.51 -10.36 3.09
C GLU A 52 -2.71 -9.56 1.79
N ALA A 53 -3.17 -10.24 0.74
CA ALA A 53 -3.27 -9.64 -0.58
C ALA A 53 -4.36 -8.55 -0.62
N LEU A 54 -3.94 -7.32 -0.88
CA LEU A 54 -4.85 -6.21 -1.18
C LEU A 54 -5.45 -6.40 -2.56
N GLY A 55 -6.77 -6.24 -2.65
CA GLY A 55 -7.54 -6.48 -3.86
C GLY A 55 -8.57 -5.39 -4.16
N LEU A 56 -9.36 -5.65 -5.19
CA LEU A 56 -10.42 -4.76 -5.64
C LEU A 56 -11.74 -5.03 -4.89
N ASP A 57 -12.62 -4.03 -4.85
CA ASP A 57 -14.03 -4.18 -4.49
C ASP A 57 -14.87 -4.63 -5.70
N GLY A 58 -16.19 -4.78 -5.51
CA GLY A 58 -17.10 -5.17 -6.58
C GLY A 58 -17.23 -4.16 -7.73
N ASN A 59 -16.68 -2.95 -7.58
CA ASN A 59 -16.68 -1.90 -8.59
C ASN A 59 -15.29 -1.72 -9.23
N GLY A 60 -14.35 -2.63 -8.97
CA GLY A 60 -12.99 -2.54 -9.51
C GLY A 60 -12.13 -1.46 -8.86
N ARG A 61 -12.46 -1.00 -7.65
CA ARG A 61 -11.64 -0.03 -6.89
C ARG A 61 -10.78 -0.75 -5.85
N MET A 62 -9.56 -0.30 -5.65
CA MET A 62 -8.72 -0.82 -4.57
C MET A 62 -9.39 -0.60 -3.20
N ARG A 63 -9.42 -1.64 -2.37
CA ARG A 63 -9.88 -1.51 -0.98
C ARG A 63 -8.78 -0.85 -0.14
N VAL A 64 -9.14 0.21 0.56
CA VAL A 64 -8.23 0.92 1.49
C VAL A 64 -8.31 0.25 2.86
N PRO A 65 -7.20 -0.25 3.43
CA PRO A 65 -7.18 -0.79 4.79
C PRO A 65 -7.57 0.25 5.84
N THR A 66 -8.28 -0.17 6.88
CA THR A 66 -8.82 0.73 7.93
C THR A 66 -8.34 0.41 9.34
N GLY A 67 -7.54 -0.65 9.51
CA GLY A 67 -6.92 -0.97 10.80
C GLY A 67 -5.90 0.09 11.25
N PRO A 68 -5.35 -0.04 12.46
CA PRO A 68 -4.31 0.87 12.95
C PRO A 68 -3.07 0.93 12.05
N GLY A 69 -2.38 2.07 12.04
CA GLY A 69 -1.19 2.28 11.22
C GLY A 69 -1.52 2.28 9.72
N ILE A 70 -0.84 1.43 8.95
CA ILE A 70 -1.16 1.21 7.51
C ILE A 70 -2.34 0.24 7.31
N GLY A 71 -2.94 -0.27 8.40
CA GLY A 71 -4.13 -1.12 8.38
C GLY A 71 -3.91 -2.59 8.05
N ILE A 72 -2.68 -2.99 7.75
CA ILE A 72 -2.25 -4.38 7.56
C ILE A 72 -0.84 -4.60 8.14
N ALA A 73 -0.44 -5.86 8.29
CA ALA A 73 0.89 -6.26 8.74
C ALA A 73 1.48 -7.31 7.80
N PRO A 74 2.82 -7.50 7.80
CA PRO A 74 3.43 -8.64 7.14
C PRO A 74 2.90 -9.96 7.71
N VAL A 75 2.73 -10.94 6.84
CA VAL A 75 2.51 -12.34 7.22
C VAL A 75 3.90 -12.95 7.43
N ASP A 76 4.19 -13.37 8.66
CA ASP A 76 5.52 -13.83 9.06
C ASP A 76 6.11 -14.90 8.12
N ASP A 77 5.31 -15.89 7.72
CA ASP A 77 5.76 -16.97 6.84
C ASP A 77 6.06 -16.46 5.42
N HIS A 78 5.24 -15.56 4.89
CA HIS A 78 5.46 -14.97 3.56
C HIS A 78 6.73 -14.10 3.56
N LEU A 79 6.89 -13.27 4.59
CA LEU A 79 8.06 -12.42 4.74
C LEU A 79 9.33 -13.27 4.85
N ARG A 80 9.32 -14.32 5.68
CA ARG A 80 10.46 -15.24 5.84
C ARG A 80 10.83 -15.91 4.53
N ALA A 81 9.85 -16.35 3.73
CA ALA A 81 10.08 -17.04 2.47
C ALA A 81 10.85 -16.20 1.43
N VAL A 82 10.75 -14.87 1.49
CA VAL A 82 11.43 -13.95 0.55
C VAL A 82 12.54 -13.13 1.20
N THR A 83 12.86 -13.37 2.47
CA THR A 83 13.93 -12.65 3.17
C THR A 83 15.30 -13.20 2.75
N VAL A 84 16.16 -12.32 2.22
CA VAL A 84 17.53 -12.69 1.80
C VAL A 84 18.58 -12.36 2.87
N GLU A 85 18.36 -11.30 3.64
CA GLU A 85 19.26 -10.84 4.69
C GLU A 85 18.44 -10.19 5.81
N ARG A 86 18.91 -10.35 7.05
CA ARG A 86 18.35 -9.69 8.23
C ARG A 86 19.48 -9.22 9.12
N VAL A 87 19.45 -7.94 9.50
CA VAL A 87 20.37 -7.35 10.45
C VAL A 87 19.57 -6.79 11.63
N ASP A 88 19.84 -7.28 12.83
CA ASP A 88 19.23 -6.77 14.06
C ASP A 88 20.19 -5.74 14.70
N LEU A 89 19.82 -4.46 14.62
CA LEU A 89 20.59 -3.36 15.22
C LEU A 89 20.20 -3.19 16.70
N ARG A 90 21.22 -3.09 17.57
CA ARG A 90 21.06 -2.82 19.00
C ARG A 90 21.79 -1.52 19.34
N PRO A 91 21.27 -0.70 20.27
CA PRO A 91 21.91 0.55 20.68
C PRO A 91 23.32 0.33 21.26
#